data_AF-A0AAN1A3T7-F1
#
_entry.id   AF-A0AAN1A3T7-F1
#
_cell.length_a   1.000
_cell.length_b   1.000
_cell.length_c   1.000
_cell.angle_alpha   90.00
_cell.angle_beta   90.00
_cell.angle_gamma   90.00
#
_symmetry.space_group_name_H-M   'P 1'
#
loop_
_entity.id
_entity.type
_entity.pdbx_description
1 polymer ?
#
loop_
_entity_poly.entity_id
_entity_poly.type
_entity_poly.pdbx_seq_one_letter_code
_entity_poly.pdbx_strand_id
1 'polypeptide(L)' 'MVHSCTLTNWESELLFEVQARHLKLLRIKAGRAESDKARLHAEMDSLLAGLIAIDPARAAVLCG' A
#
# COMPACT_ATOMS: atom_id res chain seq x y z
N MET A 1 -18.36 -23.90 12.64
CA MET A 1 -17.49 -22.70 12.72
C MET A 1 -17.04 -22.35 11.32
N VAL A 2 -17.51 -21.22 10.77
CA VAL A 2 -17.05 -20.73 9.47
C VAL A 2 -15.82 -19.87 9.75
N HIS A 3 -14.65 -20.30 9.28
CA HIS A 3 -13.43 -19.48 9.37
C HIS A 3 -13.51 -18.43 8.26
N SER A 4 -13.74 -17.17 8.62
CA SER A 4 -13.66 -16.04 7.70
C SER A 4 -12.20 -15.84 7.29
N CYS A 5 -11.82 -16.46 6.19
CA CYS A 5 -10.45 -16.47 5.75
C CYS A 5 -10.29 -15.32 4.74
N THR A 6 -9.73 -14.20 5.21
CA THR A 6 -9.59 -12.95 4.45
C THR A 6 -8.48 -13.07 3.41
N LEU A 7 -8.50 -12.22 2.37
CA LEU A 7 -7.46 -12.23 1.33
C LEU A 7 -6.05 -12.08 1.92
N THR A 8 -5.91 -11.27 2.97
CA THR A 8 -4.67 -11.10 3.73
C THR A 8 -4.15 -12.40 4.36
N ASN A 9 -5.02 -13.36 4.67
CA ASN A 9 -4.63 -14.65 5.27
C ASN A 9 -4.30 -15.72 4.22
N TRP A 10 -4.81 -15.59 2.99
CA TRP A 10 -4.57 -16.57 1.92
C TRP A 10 -3.40 -16.21 1.01
N GLU A 11 -3.32 -14.95 0.58
CA GLU A 11 -2.41 -14.48 -0.46
C GLU A 11 -1.82 -13.11 -0.05
N SER A 12 -1.25 -13.05 1.15
CA SER A 12 -0.61 -11.84 1.68
C SER A 12 0.50 -11.32 0.76
N GLU A 13 1.22 -12.22 0.09
CA GLU A 13 2.30 -11.87 -0.82
C GLU A 13 1.78 -11.12 -2.06
N LEU A 14 0.74 -11.63 -2.72
CA LEU A 14 0.12 -10.95 -3.85
C LEU A 14 -0.54 -9.63 -3.44
N LEU A 15 -1.18 -9.59 -2.27
CA LEU A 15 -1.77 -8.36 -1.74
C LEU A 15 -0.71 -7.28 -1.51
N PHE A 16 0.45 -7.67 -0.96
CA PHE A 16 1.60 -6.77 -0.79
C PHE A 16 2.05 -6.21 -2.14
N GLU A 17 2.20 -7.06 -3.16
CA GLU A 17 2.65 -6.62 -4.49
C GLU A 17 1.70 -5.61 -5.14
N VAL A 18 0.39 -5.86 -5.05
CA VAL A 18 -0.63 -4.96 -5.58
C VAL A 18 -0.57 -3.61 -4.88
N GLN A 19 -0.53 -3.59 -3.54
CA GLN A 19 -0.47 -2.36 -2.76
C GLN A 19 0.84 -1.59 -2.99
N ALA A 20 1.98 -2.27 -3.07
CA ALA A 20 3.28 -1.66 -3.33
C ALA A 20 3.33 -1.04 -4.73
N ARG A 21 2.75 -1.70 -5.74
CA ARG A 21 2.64 -1.16 -7.10
C ARG A 21 1.71 0.05 -7.14
N HIS A 22 0.61 0.02 -6.40
CA HIS A 22 -0.29 1.15 -6.29
C HIS A 22 0.40 2.36 -5.65
N LEU A 23 1.11 2.17 -4.53
CA LEU A 23 1.90 3.20 -3.86
C LEU A 23 2.89 3.87 -4.83
N LYS A 24 3.59 3.07 -5.65
CA LYS A 24 4.52 3.58 -6.68
C LYS A 24 3.82 4.46 -7.72
N LEU A 25 2.63 4.07 -8.18
CA LEU A 25 1.87 4.86 -9.15
C LEU A 25 1.36 6.17 -8.56
N LEU A 26 0.92 6.18 -7.30
CA LEU A 26 0.49 7.39 -6.60
C LEU A 26 1.65 8.38 -6.43
N ARG A 27 2.85 7.90 -6.09
CA ARG A 27 4.06 8.75 -6.04
C ARG A 27 4.36 9.42 -7.38
N ILE A 28 4.28 8.67 -8.47
CA ILE A 28 4.47 9.21 -9.83
C ILE A 28 3.38 10.24 -10.17
N LYS A 29 2.12 9.97 -9.78
CA LYS A 29 0.99 10.88 -10.02
C LYS A 29 1.11 12.17 -9.22
N ALA A 30 1.50 12.09 -7.95
CA ALA A 30 1.69 13.25 -7.07
C ALA A 30 2.80 14.19 -7.59
N GLY A 31 3.83 13.65 -8.23
CA GLY A 31 4.87 14.45 -8.89
C GLY A 31 4.41 15.19 -10.16
N ARG A 32 3.22 14.88 -10.70
CA ARG A 32 2.68 15.46 -11.93
C ARG A 32 1.44 16.35 -11.70
N ALA A 33 0.75 16.19 -10.58
CA ALA A 33 -0.54 16.84 -10.31
C ALA A 33 -0.55 17.53 -8.93
N GLU A 34 -0.27 18.83 -8.89
CA GLU A 34 -0.16 19.60 -7.64
C GLU A 34 -1.53 19.79 -6.95
N SER A 35 -2.62 19.92 -7.71
CA SER A 35 -3.98 20.10 -7.17
C SER A 35 -4.52 18.91 -6.39
N ASP A 36 -4.03 17.70 -6.67
CA ASP A 36 -4.47 16.45 -6.04
C ASP A 36 -3.54 15.99 -4.90
N LYS A 37 -2.41 16.68 -4.69
CA LYS A 37 -1.28 16.18 -3.91
C LYS A 37 -1.63 15.85 -2.46
N ALA A 38 -2.42 16.69 -1.79
CA ALA A 38 -2.85 16.44 -0.41
C ALA A 38 -3.69 15.16 -0.29
N ARG A 39 -4.62 14.93 -1.23
CA ARG A 39 -5.44 13.72 -1.25
C ARG A 39 -4.61 12.48 -1.57
N LEU A 40 -3.67 12.59 -2.51
CA LEU A 40 -2.78 11.49 -2.89
C LEU A 40 -1.84 11.11 -1.73
N HIS A 41 -1.33 12.09 -0.97
CA HIS A 41 -0.50 11.80 0.21
C HIS A 41 -1.28 11.02 1.28
N ALA A 42 -2.52 11.41 1.58
CA ALA A 42 -3.35 10.68 2.54
C ALA A 42 -3.61 9.22 2.10
N GLU A 43 -3.82 9.00 0.80
CA GLU A 43 -3.99 7.67 0.23
C GLU A 43 -2.70 6.84 0.30
N MET A 44 -1.55 7.47 0.03
CA MET A 44 -0.23 6.85 0.17
C MET A 44 0.07 6.43 1.60
N ASP A 45 -0.27 7.26 2.59
CA ASP A 45 -0.08 6.95 4.02
C ASP A 45 -0.91 5.73 4.44
N SER A 46 -2.17 5.65 3.98
CA SER A 46 -3.03 4.50 4.24
C SER A 46 -2.48 3.21 3.60
N LEU A 47 -1.94 3.29 2.38
CA LEU A 47 -1.33 2.14 1.71
C LEU A 47 -0.05 1.68 2.41
N LEU A 48 0.79 2.63 2.85
CA LEU A 48 2.01 2.32 3.57
C LEU A 48 1.71 1.62 4.90
N ALA A 49 0.71 2.10 5.64
CA ALA A 49 0.24 1.44 6.86
C ALA A 49 -0.24 0.00 6.59
N GLY A 50 -0.98 -0.22 5.50
CA GLY A 50 -1.41 -1.56 5.07
C GLY A 50 -0.25 -2.49 4.73
N LEU A 51 0.76 -1.99 4.00
CA LEU A 51 1.97 -2.75 3.67
C LEU A 51 2.79 -3.12 4.91
N ILE A 52 2.93 -2.19 5.87
CA ILE A 52 3.61 -2.45 7.16
C ILE A 52 2.88 -3.52 7.95
N ALA A 53 1.54 -3.52 7.94
CA ALA A 53 0.74 -4.54 8.62
C ALA A 53 0.86 -5.93 7.99
N ILE A 54 1.15 -6.02 6.68
CA ILE A 54 1.38 -7.28 5.98
C ILE A 54 2.80 -7.81 6.22
N ASP A 55 3.81 -6.98 5.96
CA ASP A 55 5.22 -7.34 6.15
C ASP A 55 6.07 -6.08 6.42
N PRO A 56 6.47 -5.84 7.68
CA PRO A 56 7.25 -4.65 8.03
C PRO A 56 8.66 -4.66 7.46
N ALA A 57 9.28 -5.83 7.26
CA ALA A 57 10.63 -5.93 6.70
C ALA A 57 10.64 -5.55 5.22
N ARG A 58 9.66 -6.06 4.45
CA ARG A 58 9.47 -5.67 3.05
C ARG A 58 8.98 -4.22 2.90
N ALA A 59 8.16 -3.72 3.83
CA ALA A 59 7.67 -2.34 3.78
C ALA A 59 8.78 -1.31 4.08
N ALA A 60 9.77 -1.64 4.91
CA ALA A 60 10.84 -0.73 5.31
C ALA A 60 11.60 -0.13 4.10
N VAL A 61 11.81 -0.90 3.03
CA VAL A 61 12.49 -0.40 1.82
C VAL A 61 11.63 0.54 0.96
N LEU A 62 10.32 0.63 1.25
CA LEU A 62 9.38 1.49 0.55
C LEU A 62 9.24 2.87 1.22
N CYS A 63 9.76 3.07 2.44
CA CYS A 63 9.62 4.32 3.21
C CYS A 63 10.49 5.49 2.71
N GLY A 64 11.19 5.34 1.57
CA GLY A 64 11.98 6.39 0.92
C GLY A 64 11.27 7.07 -0.26
#